data_AF-A0A9E2L0Q8-F1
#
_entry.id   AF-A0A9E2L0Q8-F1
#
_cell.length_a   1.000
_cell.length_b   1.000
_cell.length_c   1.000
_cell.angle_alpha   90.00
_cell.angle_beta   90.00
_cell.angle_gamma   90.00
#
_symmetry.space_group_name_H-M   'P 1'
#
loop_
_entity.id
_entity.type
_entity.pdbx_description
1 polymer ?
#
loop_
_entity_poly.entity_id
_entity_poly.type
_entity_poly.pdbx_seq_one_letter_code
_entity_poly.pdbx_strand_id
1 'polypeptide(L)'
;MKKLILFVLVIVSSVNLYAASYKDNQYQKLAEAYAVKAQTAFDEGEYDLAVEYTRQAEENAALSQQYVEMMLLRADADTQIRVAANRLVWARSIKADVNHADIYNEGVRLLEEARTAFEAEDYVKAKELALASMEALKALPEDTSGTFPEYYVVESWSTTRDCFWNIAGKPFVYNDPWLWKHLYDANKDVLNAPDNPDLISPGVKIRIPSISGETRSGTYDPAKEYDTFKK
;
A
#
# COMPACT_ATOMS: atom_id res chain seq x y z
N MET A 1 -41.59 40.87 46.68
CA MET A 1 -40.50 41.21 45.74
C MET A 1 -39.79 39.91 45.37
N LYS A 2 -40.13 39.31 44.23
CA LYS A 2 -39.55 38.05 43.74
C LYS A 2 -38.18 38.36 43.13
N LYS A 3 -37.10 37.85 43.72
CA LYS A 3 -35.76 37.92 43.11
C LYS A 3 -35.69 36.84 42.03
N LEU A 4 -35.61 37.26 40.77
CA LEU A 4 -35.24 36.41 39.65
C LEU A 4 -33.76 36.02 39.86
N ILE A 5 -33.49 34.74 40.13
CA ILE A 5 -32.15 34.19 40.07
C ILE A 5 -31.94 33.74 38.62
N LEU A 6 -31.03 34.41 37.93
CA LEU A 6 -30.65 34.11 36.56
C LEU A 6 -29.80 32.83 36.57
N PHE A 7 -30.35 31.72 36.09
CA PHE A 7 -29.64 30.46 35.92
C PHE A 7 -28.82 30.56 34.63
N VAL A 8 -27.48 30.69 34.73
CA VAL A 8 -26.59 30.58 33.57
C VAL A 8 -26.40 29.09 33.31
N LEU A 9 -27.26 28.53 32.46
CA LEU A 9 -27.17 27.17 31.98
C LEU A 9 -26.13 27.16 30.85
N VAL A 10 -24.88 26.80 31.17
CA VAL A 10 -23.84 26.56 30.16
C VAL A 10 -24.18 25.23 29.50
N ILE A 11 -24.94 25.32 28.41
CA ILE A 11 -25.21 24.22 27.51
C ILE A 11 -23.91 23.90 26.77
N VAL A 12 -23.13 22.94 27.27
CA VAL A 12 -22.06 22.30 26.48
C VAL A 12 -22.73 21.30 25.53
N SER A 13 -23.32 21.83 24.45
CA SER A 13 -23.86 21.03 23.35
C SER A 13 -23.02 21.26 22.11
N SER A 14 -21.99 20.44 21.94
CA SER A 14 -21.45 20.04 20.63
C SER A 14 -20.18 19.23 20.84
N VAL A 15 -20.24 17.90 20.69
CA VAL A 15 -19.49 17.17 19.65
C VAL A 15 -20.14 15.78 19.50
N ASN A 16 -20.99 15.59 18.48
CA ASN A 16 -21.38 14.26 18.01
C ASN A 16 -20.42 13.87 16.88
N LEU A 17 -19.25 13.36 17.21
CA LEU A 17 -18.37 12.73 16.23
C LEU A 17 -17.78 11.43 16.83
N TYR A 18 -18.25 10.30 16.28
CA TYR A 18 -17.71 8.94 16.38
C TYR A 18 -17.79 8.22 17.76
N ALA A 19 -18.97 7.66 18.05
CA ALA A 19 -19.31 6.93 19.27
C ALA A 19 -18.59 5.57 19.51
N ALA A 20 -17.81 5.06 18.55
CA ALA A 20 -17.21 3.72 18.66
C ALA A 20 -15.84 3.70 19.38
N SER A 21 -15.03 4.75 19.27
CA SER A 21 -13.71 4.85 19.94
C SER A 21 -13.79 5.49 21.33
N TYR A 22 -14.94 6.05 21.68
CA TYR A 22 -15.10 6.94 22.84
C TYR A 22 -15.24 6.19 24.18
N LYS A 23 -15.78 4.97 24.16
CA LYS A 23 -16.14 4.23 25.39
C LYS A 23 -14.96 3.61 26.14
N ASP A 24 -13.78 3.51 25.53
CA ASP A 24 -12.57 2.99 26.20
C ASP A 24 -11.52 4.06 26.53
N ASN A 25 -11.83 5.34 26.28
CA ASN A 25 -10.99 6.43 26.70
C ASN A 25 -11.09 6.63 28.22
N GLN A 26 -9.99 6.36 28.94
CA GLN A 26 -9.91 6.52 30.40
C GLN A 26 -10.21 7.95 30.87
N TYR A 27 -9.78 8.96 30.12
CA TYR A 27 -9.96 10.36 30.48
C TYR A 27 -11.43 10.78 30.37
N GLN A 28 -12.15 10.21 29.41
CA GLN A 28 -13.59 10.41 29.31
C GLN A 28 -14.33 9.84 30.51
N LYS A 29 -13.99 8.62 30.94
CA LYS A 29 -14.57 7.99 32.14
C LYS A 29 -14.30 8.83 33.39
N LEU A 30 -13.09 9.38 33.53
CA LEU A 30 -12.73 10.25 34.63
C LEU A 30 -13.49 11.59 34.59
N ALA A 31 -13.60 12.21 33.42
CA ALA A 31 -14.36 13.46 33.25
C ALA A 31 -15.82 13.29 33.68
N GLU A 32 -16.48 12.21 33.23
CA GLU A 32 -17.84 11.87 33.62
C GLU A 32 -17.97 11.60 35.13
N ALA A 33 -17.02 10.85 35.71
CA ALA A 33 -17.02 10.57 37.14
C ALA A 33 -16.86 11.84 38.00
N TYR A 34 -15.99 12.78 37.61
CA TYR A 34 -15.82 14.05 38.30
C TYR A 34 -17.01 14.99 38.10
N ALA A 35 -17.64 14.98 36.92
CA ALA A 35 -18.87 15.74 36.70
C ALA A 35 -20.01 15.26 37.62
N VAL A 36 -20.15 13.95 37.82
CA VAL A 36 -21.11 13.40 38.78
C VAL A 36 -20.78 13.85 40.21
N LYS A 37 -19.50 13.77 40.62
CA LYS A 37 -19.08 14.24 41.96
C LYS A 37 -19.31 15.73 42.16
N ALA A 38 -19.07 16.55 41.14
CA ALA A 38 -19.32 17.98 41.18
C ALA A 38 -20.81 18.27 41.41
N GLN A 39 -21.70 17.56 40.69
CA GLN A 39 -23.13 17.68 40.87
C GLN A 39 -23.57 17.26 42.27
N THR A 40 -23.06 16.13 42.78
CA THR A 40 -23.36 15.67 44.14
C THR A 40 -22.90 16.68 45.20
N ALA A 41 -21.67 17.17 45.11
CA ALA A 41 -21.15 18.18 46.04
C ALA A 41 -21.95 19.49 45.98
N PHE A 42 -22.40 19.88 44.78
CA PHE A 42 -23.26 21.05 44.61
C PHE A 42 -24.63 20.86 45.29
N ASP A 43 -25.25 19.69 45.09
CA ASP A 43 -26.55 19.35 45.67
C ASP A 43 -26.48 19.22 47.21
N GLU A 44 -25.33 18.83 47.74
CA GLU A 44 -25.03 18.76 49.18
C GLU A 44 -24.65 20.13 49.79
N GLY A 45 -24.50 21.17 48.97
CA GLY A 45 -24.13 22.52 49.40
C GLY A 45 -22.63 22.72 49.64
N GLU A 46 -21.80 21.75 49.28
CA GLU A 46 -20.34 21.81 49.34
C GLU A 46 -19.78 22.53 48.10
N TYR A 47 -20.08 23.82 47.95
CA TYR A 47 -19.78 24.58 46.73
C TYR A 47 -18.29 24.64 46.39
N ASP A 48 -17.40 24.74 47.39
CA ASP A 48 -15.95 24.75 47.16
C ASP A 48 -15.47 23.42 46.56
N LEU A 49 -16.04 22.30 47.01
CA LEU A 49 -15.73 20.98 46.50
C LEU A 49 -16.33 20.77 45.10
N ALA A 50 -17.53 21.29 44.86
CA ALA A 50 -18.16 21.27 43.55
C ALA A 50 -17.33 22.00 42.48
N VAL A 51 -16.73 23.15 42.83
CA VAL A 51 -15.83 23.90 41.94
C VAL A 51 -14.59 23.07 41.61
N GLU A 52 -13.96 22.46 42.61
CA GLU A 52 -12.75 21.64 42.40
C GLU A 52 -13.03 20.40 41.53
N TYR A 53 -14.14 19.70 41.78
CA TYR A 53 -14.54 18.58 40.93
C TYR A 53 -14.91 19.00 39.51
N THR A 54 -15.50 20.18 39.33
CA THR A 54 -15.76 20.73 37.99
C THR A 54 -14.44 20.96 37.24
N ARG A 55 -13.44 21.57 37.90
CA ARG A 55 -12.10 21.75 37.32
C ARG A 55 -11.46 20.42 36.91
N GLN A 56 -11.53 19.40 37.77
CA GLN A 56 -11.02 18.07 37.45
C GLN A 56 -11.76 17.42 36.28
N ALA A 57 -13.08 17.62 36.18
CA ALA A 57 -13.86 17.14 35.04
C ALA A 57 -13.43 17.82 33.73
N GLU A 58 -13.23 19.14 33.74
CA GLU A 58 -12.76 19.93 32.59
C GLU A 58 -11.35 19.50 32.14
N GLU A 59 -10.41 19.31 33.07
CA GLU A 59 -9.05 18.84 32.76
C GLU A 59 -9.06 17.46 32.10
N ASN A 60 -9.85 16.53 32.63
CA ASN A 60 -9.99 15.20 32.03
C ASN A 60 -10.71 15.24 30.68
N ALA A 61 -11.67 16.14 30.49
CA ALA A 61 -12.31 16.34 29.18
C ALA A 61 -11.32 16.87 28.14
N ALA A 62 -10.42 17.79 28.51
CA ALA A 62 -9.37 18.28 27.63
C ALA A 62 -8.35 17.18 27.27
N LEU A 63 -7.91 16.38 28.25
CA LEU A 63 -7.05 15.21 28.01
C LEU A 63 -7.74 14.16 27.12
N SER A 64 -9.05 13.96 27.31
CA SER A 64 -9.86 13.07 26.47
C SER A 64 -9.84 13.51 25.01
N GLN A 65 -9.98 14.81 24.73
CA GLN A 65 -9.92 15.36 23.38
C GLN A 65 -8.55 15.12 22.73
N GLN A 66 -7.45 15.43 23.44
CA GLN A 66 -6.09 15.20 22.95
C GLN A 66 -5.83 13.72 22.65
N TYR A 67 -6.30 12.83 23.53
CA TYR A 67 -6.20 11.40 23.32
C TYR A 67 -6.94 10.94 22.06
N VAL A 68 -8.18 11.41 21.86
CA VAL A 68 -8.97 11.07 20.66
C VAL A 68 -8.28 11.57 19.40
N GLU A 69 -7.77 12.80 19.40
CA GLU A 69 -7.02 13.37 18.28
C GLU A 69 -5.78 12.52 17.94
N MET A 70 -4.99 12.15 18.95
CA MET A 70 -3.83 11.27 18.77
C MET A 70 -4.26 9.91 18.18
N MET A 71 -5.33 9.31 18.70
CA MET A 71 -5.83 8.01 18.21
C MET A 71 -6.31 8.09 16.75
N LEU A 72 -6.90 9.21 16.35
CA LEU A 72 -7.28 9.45 14.95
C LEU A 72 -6.05 9.58 14.05
N LEU A 73 -5.05 10.36 14.48
CA LEU A 73 -3.77 10.49 13.76
C LEU A 73 -3.08 9.13 13.62
N ARG A 74 -3.05 8.33 14.70
CA ARG A 74 -2.52 6.97 14.69
C ARG A 74 -3.25 6.08 13.70
N ALA A 75 -4.57 6.09 13.70
CA ALA A 75 -5.38 5.25 12.80
C ALA A 75 -5.18 5.64 11.32
N ASP A 76 -5.08 6.93 11.02
CA ASP A 76 -4.81 7.42 9.67
C ASP A 76 -3.39 7.07 9.22
N ALA A 77 -2.37 7.31 10.05
CA ALA A 77 -0.99 6.93 9.77
C ALA A 77 -0.83 5.42 9.52
N ASP A 78 -1.42 4.58 10.38
CA ASP A 78 -1.44 3.12 10.20
C ASP A 78 -2.08 2.71 8.86
N THR A 79 -3.16 3.39 8.49
CA THR A 79 -3.83 3.16 7.21
C THR A 79 -2.93 3.50 6.03
N GLN A 80 -2.26 4.65 6.05
CA GLN A 80 -1.34 5.04 4.99
C GLN A 80 -0.12 4.11 4.91
N ILE A 81 0.45 3.71 6.05
CA ILE A 81 1.57 2.74 6.10
C ILE A 81 1.17 1.41 5.47
N ARG A 82 -0.04 0.90 5.76
CA ARG A 82 -0.55 -0.34 5.17
C ARG A 82 -0.76 -0.19 3.65
N VAL A 83 -1.29 0.94 3.19
CA VAL A 83 -1.46 1.21 1.75
C VAL A 83 -0.11 1.25 1.04
N ALA A 84 0.87 1.97 1.58
CA ALA A 84 2.23 2.03 1.06
C ALA A 84 2.91 0.65 1.03
N ALA A 85 2.77 -0.13 2.11
CA ALA A 85 3.29 -1.49 2.18
C ALA A 85 2.70 -2.39 1.08
N ASN A 86 1.39 -2.32 0.85
CA ASN A 86 0.74 -3.07 -0.23
C ASN A 86 1.24 -2.63 -1.61
N ARG A 87 1.48 -1.33 -1.83
CA ARG A 87 2.05 -0.83 -3.08
C ARG A 87 3.47 -1.36 -3.32
N LEU A 88 4.30 -1.49 -2.29
CA LEU A 88 5.62 -2.12 -2.42
C LEU A 88 5.55 -3.61 -2.75
N VAL A 89 4.56 -4.34 -2.21
CA VAL A 89 4.33 -5.74 -2.59
C VAL A 89 4.01 -5.84 -4.08
N TRP A 90 3.15 -4.96 -4.59
CA TRP A 90 2.89 -4.84 -6.03
C TRP A 90 4.15 -4.45 -6.81
N ALA A 91 4.93 -3.46 -6.33
CA ALA A 91 6.15 -3.01 -7.01
C ALA A 91 7.16 -4.16 -7.15
N ARG A 92 7.31 -4.98 -6.11
CA ARG A 92 8.15 -6.19 -6.18
C ARG A 92 7.58 -7.24 -7.13
N SER A 93 6.25 -7.36 -7.26
CA SER A 93 5.64 -8.33 -8.19
C SER A 93 5.94 -8.01 -9.65
N ILE A 94 6.09 -6.73 -9.99
CA ILE A 94 6.52 -6.24 -11.32
C ILE A 94 8.05 -6.15 -11.46
N LYS A 95 8.81 -6.72 -10.51
CA LYS A 95 10.29 -6.69 -10.48
C LYS A 95 10.88 -5.27 -10.47
N ALA A 96 10.18 -4.31 -9.87
CA ALA A 96 10.69 -2.95 -9.73
C ALA A 96 11.99 -2.90 -8.91
N ASP A 97 12.23 -3.86 -8.02
CA ASP A 97 13.48 -4.01 -7.27
C ASP A 97 14.70 -4.25 -8.15
N VAL A 98 14.50 -4.72 -9.39
CA VAL A 98 15.54 -4.94 -10.39
C VAL A 98 15.52 -3.87 -11.47
N ASN A 99 14.34 -3.59 -12.04
CA ASN A 99 14.22 -2.75 -13.24
C ASN A 99 14.09 -1.26 -12.94
N HIS A 100 13.59 -0.92 -11.75
CA HIS A 100 13.35 0.44 -11.28
C HIS A 100 13.88 0.58 -9.84
N ALA A 101 15.08 0.06 -9.62
CA ALA A 101 15.64 -0.15 -8.29
C ALA A 101 15.79 1.17 -7.51
N ASP A 102 16.07 2.27 -8.19
CA ASP A 102 16.08 3.62 -7.63
C ASP A 102 14.73 4.02 -7.03
N ILE A 103 13.65 3.91 -7.82
CA ILE A 103 12.28 4.23 -7.39
C ILE A 103 11.83 3.28 -6.28
N TYR A 104 12.11 1.99 -6.44
CA TYR A 104 11.75 0.97 -5.45
C TYR A 104 12.46 1.19 -4.12
N ASN A 105 13.78 1.42 -4.14
CA ASN A 105 14.57 1.61 -2.92
C ASN A 105 14.19 2.91 -2.21
N GLU A 106 13.86 3.98 -2.93
CA GLU A 106 13.36 5.21 -2.34
C GLU A 106 12.01 4.99 -1.64
N GLY A 107 11.07 4.30 -2.30
CA GLY A 107 9.79 3.92 -1.70
C GLY A 107 9.96 3.08 -0.43
N VAL A 108 10.90 2.12 -0.44
CA VAL A 108 11.26 1.31 0.75
C VAL A 108 11.82 2.19 1.87
N ARG A 109 12.80 3.04 1.57
CA ARG A 109 13.42 3.94 2.56
C ARG A 109 12.38 4.81 3.27
N LEU A 110 11.51 5.46 2.49
CA LEU A 110 10.45 6.32 3.02
C LEU A 110 9.44 5.54 3.89
N LEU A 111 9.10 4.30 3.51
CA LEU A 111 8.21 3.47 4.33
C LEU A 111 8.87 3.04 5.64
N GLU A 112 10.15 2.71 5.64
CA GLU A 112 10.89 2.39 6.87
C GLU A 112 10.97 3.61 7.79
N GLU A 113 11.25 4.80 7.25
CA GLU A 113 11.21 6.03 8.02
C GLU A 113 9.80 6.32 8.58
N ALA A 114 8.74 6.01 7.81
CA ALA A 114 7.36 6.12 8.28
C ALA A 114 7.08 5.17 9.47
N ARG A 115 7.58 3.94 9.42
CA ARG A 115 7.46 2.97 10.52
C ARG A 115 8.22 3.43 11.76
N THR A 116 9.44 3.93 11.61
CA THR A 116 10.21 4.51 12.72
C THR A 116 9.50 5.71 13.34
N ALA A 117 8.93 6.61 12.53
CA ALA A 117 8.14 7.73 13.04
C ALA A 117 6.88 7.26 13.77
N PHE A 118 6.22 6.20 13.28
CA PHE A 118 5.05 5.61 13.92
C PHE A 118 5.40 4.98 15.28
N GLU A 119 6.52 4.28 15.37
CA GLU A 119 7.05 3.72 16.64
C GLU A 119 7.45 4.81 17.63
N ALA A 120 7.88 5.97 17.13
CA ALA A 120 8.15 7.16 17.94
C ALA A 120 6.89 7.97 18.30
N GLU A 121 5.69 7.47 17.97
CA GLU A 121 4.39 8.12 18.16
C GLU A 121 4.24 9.47 17.42
N ASP A 122 5.14 9.78 16.48
CA ASP A 122 5.04 10.94 15.59
C ASP A 122 4.16 10.57 14.38
N TYR A 123 2.86 10.45 14.65
CA TYR A 123 1.89 9.97 13.66
C TYR A 123 1.69 10.92 12.48
N VAL A 124 1.90 12.23 12.69
CA VAL A 124 1.84 13.22 11.61
C VAL A 124 2.98 12.96 10.61
N LYS A 125 4.21 12.87 11.11
CA LYS A 125 5.37 12.56 10.26
C LYS A 125 5.29 11.17 9.64
N ALA A 126 4.81 10.17 10.39
CA ALA A 126 4.62 8.82 9.88
C ALA A 126 3.67 8.80 8.67
N LYS A 127 2.55 9.53 8.75
CA LYS A 127 1.61 9.71 7.65
C LYS A 127 2.27 10.39 6.45
N GLU A 128 2.97 11.50 6.67
CA GLU A 128 3.64 12.25 5.59
C GLU A 128 4.66 11.39 4.84
N LEU A 129 5.47 10.61 5.56
CA LEU A 129 6.45 9.70 4.98
C LEU A 129 5.79 8.53 4.24
N ALA A 130 4.70 7.96 4.77
CA ALA A 130 3.95 6.92 4.09
C ALA A 130 3.33 7.42 2.78
N LEU A 131 2.80 8.65 2.77
CA LEU A 131 2.32 9.30 1.56
C LEU A 131 3.47 9.59 0.58
N ALA A 132 4.61 10.06 1.06
CA ALA A 132 5.79 10.28 0.22
C ALA A 132 6.28 8.98 -0.43
N SER A 133 6.27 7.86 0.31
CA SER A 133 6.55 6.53 -0.23
C SER A 133 5.59 6.17 -1.37
N MET A 134 4.28 6.39 -1.17
CA MET A 134 3.27 6.20 -2.21
C MET A 134 3.51 7.08 -3.43
N GLU A 135 3.82 8.36 -3.24
CA GLU A 135 4.10 9.30 -4.33
C GLU A 135 5.33 8.88 -5.14
N ALA A 136 6.41 8.46 -4.48
CA ALA A 136 7.60 7.93 -5.16
C ALA A 136 7.23 6.71 -6.04
N LEU A 137 6.40 5.80 -5.51
CA LEU A 137 5.98 4.58 -6.21
C LEU A 137 4.94 4.81 -7.32
N LYS A 138 4.40 6.03 -7.50
CA LYS A 138 3.58 6.38 -8.67
C LYS A 138 4.40 6.53 -9.95
N ALA A 139 5.70 6.79 -9.84
CA ALA A 139 6.60 6.87 -10.99
C ALA A 139 6.83 5.49 -11.64
N LEU A 140 6.46 4.40 -10.96
CA LEU A 140 6.50 3.06 -11.53
C LEU A 140 5.45 2.93 -12.63
N PRO A 141 5.77 2.26 -13.75
CA PRO A 141 4.81 2.03 -14.81
C PRO A 141 3.63 1.22 -14.25
N GLU A 142 2.42 1.79 -14.30
CA GLU A 142 1.18 1.12 -13.86
C GLU A 142 0.79 -0.01 -14.79
N ASP A 143 1.24 0.09 -16.04
CA ASP A 143 1.09 -0.92 -17.06
C ASP A 143 2.39 -1.75 -17.14
N THR A 144 2.28 -3.07 -17.01
CA THR A 144 3.40 -3.99 -17.20
C THR A 144 3.85 -4.08 -18.67
N SER A 145 3.21 -3.32 -19.56
CA SER A 145 3.69 -2.87 -20.87
C SER A 145 5.16 -2.41 -20.78
N GLY A 146 6.09 -3.33 -21.04
CA GLY A 146 7.54 -3.08 -20.96
C GLY A 146 8.33 -4.25 -20.38
N THR A 147 7.67 -5.17 -19.66
CA THR A 147 8.26 -6.45 -19.29
C THR A 147 7.73 -7.55 -20.21
N PHE A 148 8.59 -8.00 -21.13
CA PHE A 148 8.27 -9.11 -22.02
C PHE A 148 8.32 -10.44 -21.26
N PRO A 149 7.65 -11.51 -21.75
CA PRO A 149 7.79 -12.82 -21.13
C PRO A 149 9.23 -13.33 -21.26
N GLU A 150 9.77 -13.86 -20.17
CA GLU A 150 11.07 -14.57 -20.17
C GLU A 150 10.93 -15.98 -20.72
N TYR A 151 9.77 -16.61 -20.55
CA TYR A 151 9.53 -17.95 -21.05
C TYR A 151 8.28 -17.99 -21.92
N TYR A 152 8.32 -18.85 -22.93
CA TYR A 152 7.16 -19.19 -23.75
C TYR A 152 6.99 -20.70 -23.76
N VAL A 153 5.75 -21.17 -23.56
CA VAL A 153 5.43 -22.59 -23.68
C VAL A 153 4.95 -22.82 -25.10
N VAL A 154 5.66 -23.66 -25.84
CA VAL A 154 5.37 -23.97 -27.23
C VAL A 154 3.96 -24.57 -27.31
N GLU A 155 3.08 -23.94 -28.09
CA GLU A 155 1.73 -24.46 -28.29
C GLU A 155 1.71 -25.50 -29.42
N SER A 156 0.57 -26.16 -29.61
CA SER A 156 0.41 -27.12 -30.69
C SER A 156 0.58 -26.45 -32.05
N TRP A 157 1.30 -27.11 -32.96
CA TRP A 157 1.44 -26.68 -34.36
C TRP A 157 0.09 -26.39 -35.04
N SER A 158 -0.94 -27.18 -34.70
CA SER A 158 -2.29 -27.00 -35.23
C SER A 158 -2.93 -25.66 -34.87
N THR A 159 -2.51 -25.06 -33.76
CA THR A 159 -3.14 -23.87 -33.17
C THR A 159 -2.37 -22.61 -33.58
N THR A 160 -1.08 -22.57 -33.28
CA THR A 160 -0.25 -21.37 -33.42
C THR A 160 0.81 -21.48 -34.50
N ARG A 161 1.01 -22.69 -35.06
CA ARG A 161 2.13 -23.03 -35.96
C ARG A 161 3.48 -22.64 -35.35
N ASP A 162 3.64 -22.87 -34.05
CA ASP A 162 4.85 -22.48 -33.35
C ASP A 162 6.08 -23.23 -33.90
N CYS A 163 7.01 -22.44 -34.44
CA CYS A 163 8.41 -22.78 -34.70
C CYS A 163 9.26 -21.60 -34.21
N PHE A 164 10.58 -21.75 -34.08
CA PHE A 164 11.44 -20.65 -33.63
C PHE A 164 11.26 -19.37 -34.44
N TRP A 165 11.07 -19.49 -35.75
CA TRP A 165 10.77 -18.36 -36.64
C TRP A 165 9.48 -17.63 -36.24
N ASN A 166 8.38 -18.36 -36.11
CA ASN A 166 7.08 -17.76 -35.77
C ASN A 166 7.05 -17.24 -34.33
N ILE A 167 7.73 -17.91 -33.40
CA ILE A 167 7.84 -17.45 -32.01
C ILE A 167 8.64 -16.15 -31.96
N ALA A 168 9.81 -16.08 -32.61
CA ALA A 168 10.61 -14.85 -32.68
C ALA A 168 9.84 -13.68 -33.31
N GLY A 169 8.97 -13.97 -34.29
CA GLY A 169 8.12 -13.00 -34.95
C GLY A 169 6.97 -12.44 -34.10
N LYS A 170 6.65 -13.02 -32.94
CA LYS A 170 5.56 -12.49 -32.09
C LYS A 170 5.94 -11.10 -31.56
N PRO A 171 5.00 -10.14 -31.51
CA PRO A 171 5.28 -8.77 -31.07
C PRO A 171 5.96 -8.69 -29.71
N PHE A 172 5.55 -9.53 -28.75
CA PHE A 172 6.09 -9.57 -27.40
C PHE A 172 7.36 -10.44 -27.23
N VAL A 173 7.84 -11.07 -28.31
CA VAL A 173 9.10 -11.83 -28.32
C VAL A 173 10.18 -10.91 -28.88
N TYR A 174 10.43 -10.93 -30.19
CA TYR A 174 11.37 -9.99 -30.81
C TYR A 174 10.74 -9.16 -31.92
N ASN A 175 9.45 -9.38 -32.20
CA ASN A 175 8.76 -8.77 -33.34
C ASN A 175 9.52 -8.95 -34.68
N ASP A 176 10.43 -9.93 -34.73
CA ASP A 176 11.33 -10.17 -35.84
C ASP A 176 11.64 -11.67 -35.96
N PRO A 177 11.09 -12.34 -36.98
CA PRO A 177 11.37 -13.74 -37.19
C PRO A 177 12.84 -14.06 -37.46
N TRP A 178 13.65 -13.12 -37.96
CA TRP A 178 15.07 -13.34 -38.25
C TRP A 178 15.92 -13.56 -36.99
N LEU A 179 15.39 -13.19 -35.82
CA LEU A 179 16.03 -13.34 -34.52
C LEU A 179 15.80 -14.73 -33.89
N TRP A 180 15.21 -15.66 -34.62
CA TRP A 180 14.95 -17.04 -34.19
C TRP A 180 16.18 -17.78 -33.65
N LYS A 181 17.38 -17.47 -34.18
CA LYS A 181 18.64 -18.10 -33.76
C LYS A 181 18.93 -17.86 -32.28
N HIS A 182 18.58 -16.68 -31.75
CA HIS A 182 18.74 -16.38 -30.33
C HIS A 182 17.88 -17.29 -29.45
N LEU A 183 16.68 -17.64 -29.90
CA LEU A 183 15.84 -18.61 -29.20
C LEU A 183 16.46 -20.01 -29.27
N TYR A 184 16.86 -20.44 -30.46
CA TYR A 184 17.44 -21.78 -30.63
C TYR A 184 18.70 -21.96 -29.79
N ASP A 185 19.66 -21.05 -29.92
CA ASP A 185 20.95 -21.13 -29.22
C ASP A 185 20.80 -21.12 -27.70
N ALA A 186 19.84 -20.36 -27.17
CA ALA A 186 19.59 -20.27 -25.73
C ALA A 186 18.84 -21.46 -25.14
N ASN A 187 18.31 -22.38 -25.96
CA ASN A 187 17.43 -23.47 -25.52
C ASN A 187 17.84 -24.86 -26.00
N LYS A 188 19.03 -25.03 -26.61
CA LYS A 188 19.46 -26.34 -27.15
C LYS A 188 19.39 -27.48 -26.14
N ASP A 189 19.62 -27.16 -24.87
CA ASP A 189 19.60 -28.09 -23.73
C ASP A 189 18.20 -28.63 -23.39
N VAL A 190 17.14 -27.89 -23.71
CA VAL A 190 15.75 -28.29 -23.41
C VAL A 190 15.02 -28.91 -24.62
N LEU A 191 15.67 -28.98 -25.79
CA LEU A 191 15.08 -29.57 -27.00
C LEU A 191 15.24 -31.08 -27.06
N ASN A 192 14.22 -31.76 -27.57
CA ASN A 192 14.26 -33.20 -27.82
C ASN A 192 15.30 -33.59 -28.89
N ALA A 193 15.59 -32.68 -29.83
CA ALA A 193 16.61 -32.85 -30.86
C ALA A 193 17.50 -31.59 -30.91
N PRO A 194 18.53 -31.50 -30.04
CA PRO A 194 19.39 -30.32 -29.92
C PRO A 194 20.14 -29.91 -31.18
N ASP A 195 20.34 -30.84 -32.13
CA ASP A 195 21.03 -30.62 -33.39
C ASP A 195 20.08 -30.29 -34.56
N ASN A 196 18.77 -30.30 -34.32
CA ASN A 196 17.75 -30.03 -35.34
C ASN A 196 16.87 -28.82 -34.94
N PRO A 197 17.15 -27.61 -35.47
CA PRO A 197 16.38 -26.41 -35.15
C PRO A 197 14.95 -26.43 -35.71
N ASP A 198 14.65 -27.30 -36.67
CA ASP A 198 13.31 -27.39 -37.27
C ASP A 198 12.33 -28.19 -36.40
N LEU A 199 12.83 -28.92 -35.40
CA LEU A 199 12.01 -29.77 -34.55
C LEU A 199 11.84 -29.18 -33.14
N ILE A 200 10.67 -28.56 -32.92
CA ILE A 200 10.22 -28.10 -31.61
C ILE A 200 8.93 -28.82 -31.22
N SER A 201 8.85 -29.32 -29.99
CA SER A 201 7.69 -30.08 -29.50
C SER A 201 6.74 -29.20 -28.68
N PRO A 202 5.41 -29.35 -28.82
CA PRO A 202 4.45 -28.68 -27.95
C PRO A 202 4.70 -29.00 -26.47
N GLY A 203 4.46 -28.03 -25.60
CA GLY A 203 4.68 -28.12 -24.15
C GLY A 203 6.12 -27.82 -23.71
N VAL A 204 7.08 -27.72 -24.63
CA VAL A 204 8.45 -27.32 -24.29
C VAL A 204 8.44 -25.86 -23.83
N LYS A 205 9.00 -25.60 -22.65
CA LYS A 205 9.16 -24.25 -22.10
C LYS A 205 10.50 -23.69 -22.59
N ILE A 206 10.46 -22.77 -23.53
CA ILE A 206 11.67 -22.10 -24.05
C ILE A 206 11.89 -20.77 -23.34
N ARG A 207 13.15 -20.46 -23.05
CA ARG A 207 13.63 -19.18 -22.56
C ARG A 207 13.81 -18.20 -23.72
N ILE A 208 13.37 -16.98 -23.55
CA ILE A 208 13.58 -15.89 -24.49
C ILE A 208 14.68 -15.00 -23.89
N PRO A 209 15.92 -15.03 -24.40
CA PRO A 209 16.97 -14.16 -23.90
C PRO A 209 16.69 -12.67 -24.21
N SER A 210 17.19 -11.79 -23.35
CA SER A 210 17.24 -10.35 -23.64
C SER A 210 18.31 -10.08 -24.70
N ILE A 211 17.98 -9.30 -25.73
CA ILE A 211 18.89 -9.01 -26.86
C ILE A 211 19.20 -7.52 -27.03
N SER A 212 18.36 -6.64 -26.46
CA SER A 212 18.48 -5.18 -26.55
C SER A 212 18.50 -4.52 -25.18
N GLY A 213 18.70 -5.31 -24.11
CA GLY A 213 18.66 -4.83 -22.73
C GLY A 213 17.23 -4.69 -22.19
N GLU A 214 16.24 -5.25 -22.89
CA GLU A 214 14.87 -5.29 -22.41
C GLU A 214 14.73 -6.22 -21.21
N THR A 215 13.84 -5.84 -20.30
CA THR A 215 13.47 -6.70 -19.18
C THR A 215 12.55 -7.80 -19.67
N ARG A 216 12.87 -9.04 -19.26
CA ARG A 216 11.99 -10.19 -19.42
C ARG A 216 11.71 -10.85 -18.08
N SER A 217 10.46 -11.22 -17.81
CA SER A 217 10.13 -12.00 -16.62
C SER A 217 8.90 -12.88 -16.81
N GLY A 218 8.85 -13.97 -16.03
CA GLY A 218 7.69 -14.85 -16.00
C GLY A 218 7.52 -15.68 -17.28
N THR A 219 6.41 -16.41 -17.34
CA THR A 219 5.99 -17.15 -18.53
C THR A 219 4.89 -16.38 -19.24
N TYR A 220 4.89 -16.40 -20.58
CA TYR A 220 3.84 -15.82 -21.40
C TYR A 220 2.46 -16.29 -20.93
N ASP A 221 1.58 -15.33 -20.70
CA ASP A 221 0.21 -15.52 -20.25
C ASP A 221 -0.73 -14.90 -21.29
N PRO A 222 -1.53 -15.69 -22.03
CA PRO A 222 -2.40 -15.18 -23.07
C PRO A 222 -3.51 -14.25 -22.54
N ALA A 223 -3.76 -14.22 -21.22
CA ALA A 223 -4.69 -13.29 -20.61
C ALA A 223 -4.09 -11.90 -20.33
N LYS A 224 -2.77 -11.74 -20.50
CA LYS A 224 -2.07 -10.46 -20.32
C LYS A 224 -1.80 -9.79 -21.65
N GLU A 225 -1.98 -8.47 -21.69
CA GLU A 225 -1.52 -7.66 -22.80
C GLU A 225 -0.01 -7.40 -22.64
N TYR A 226 0.71 -7.50 -23.75
CA TYR A 226 2.15 -7.25 -23.83
C TYR A 226 2.41 -6.23 -24.92
N ASP A 227 3.41 -5.39 -24.66
CA ASP A 227 3.88 -4.44 -25.66
C ASP A 227 4.44 -5.12 -26.91
N THR A 228 4.57 -4.32 -27.96
CA THR A 228 5.34 -4.69 -29.14
C THR A 228 6.81 -4.36 -28.92
N PHE A 229 7.67 -5.37 -29.02
CA PHE A 229 9.11 -5.22 -29.03
C PHE A 229 9.53 -4.31 -30.19
N LYS A 230 10.19 -3.20 -29.84
CA LYS A 230 10.68 -2.21 -30.80
C LYS A 230 12.02 -2.69 -31.35
N LYS A 231 12.12 -2.78 -32.67
CA LYS A 231 13.32 -3.17 -33.41
C LYS A 231 14.40 -2.10 -33.35
#